data_AF-A0A164D328-F1
#
_entry.id   AF-A0A164D328-F1
#
_cell.length_a   1.000
_cell.length_b   1.000
_cell.length_c   1.000
_cell.angle_alpha   90.00
_cell.angle_beta   90.00
_cell.angle_gamma   90.00
#
_symmetry.space_group_name_H-M   'P 1'
#
loop_
_entity.id
_entity.type
_entity.pdbx_description
1 polymer ?
#
loop_
_entity_poly.entity_id
_entity_poly.type
_entity_poly.pdbx_seq_one_letter_code
_entity_poly.pdbx_strand_id
1 'polypeptide(L)'
;MLTTPVIETHLSAFHEVLAECTDLKSRVETEREAVSAITAAIVHASETLAKRGYISPQKVEGLTVSMEENALDLKAALDEVDASIRTAIGPVEKFAAATERMRIAQRGTHPDHLGPAADQSGRPEPRMFDSMAAQHSALCEQLLESVRELANKAAYRLDDLREKIDRLQSSFGEITAAMAS
;
A
#
# COMPACT_ATOMS: atom_id res chain seq x y z
N MET A 1 0.15 5.78 34.50
CA MET A 1 -0.67 4.59 34.16
C MET A 1 -1.12 4.66 32.70
N LEU A 2 -0.21 4.39 31.75
CA LEU A 2 -0.59 3.89 30.43
C LEU A 2 -0.96 2.41 30.58
N THR A 3 -2.15 2.21 31.10
CA THR A 3 -2.75 0.90 31.37
C THR A 3 -3.09 0.24 30.04
N THR A 4 -2.88 -1.06 29.95
CA THR A 4 -3.32 -2.04 28.94
C THR A 4 -4.25 -1.54 27.81
N PRO A 5 -5.39 -0.86 28.06
CA PRO A 5 -6.22 -0.25 27.00
C PRO A 5 -5.47 0.57 25.94
N VAL A 6 -4.45 1.38 26.28
CA VAL A 6 -3.75 2.20 25.27
C VAL A 6 -2.91 1.35 24.32
N ILE A 7 -2.27 0.30 24.84
CA ILE A 7 -1.47 -0.64 24.05
C ILE A 7 -2.36 -1.45 23.10
N GLU A 8 -3.51 -1.92 23.58
CA GLU A 8 -4.48 -2.65 22.75
C GLU A 8 -5.07 -1.73 21.65
N THR A 9 -5.35 -0.45 21.96
CA THR A 9 -5.77 0.53 20.94
C THR A 9 -4.72 0.72 19.85
N HIS A 10 -3.45 0.91 20.22
CA HIS A 10 -2.37 1.08 19.24
C HIS A 10 -2.16 -0.16 18.38
N LEU A 11 -2.21 -1.36 18.97
CA LEU A 11 -2.12 -2.60 18.20
C LEU A 11 -3.28 -2.76 17.22
N SER A 12 -4.50 -2.45 17.65
CA SER A 12 -5.66 -2.47 16.76
C SER A 12 -5.48 -1.50 15.60
N ALA A 13 -5.03 -0.27 15.88
CA ALA A 13 -4.80 0.75 14.86
C ALA A 13 -3.68 0.36 13.88
N PHE A 14 -2.59 -0.25 14.38
CA PHE A 14 -1.53 -0.76 13.50
C PHE A 14 -2.02 -1.89 12.60
N HIS A 15 -2.82 -2.83 13.13
CA HIS A 15 -3.38 -3.90 12.30
C HIS A 15 -4.34 -3.38 11.22
N GLU A 16 -5.17 -2.39 11.56
CA GLU A 16 -6.07 -1.73 10.61
C GLU A 16 -5.28 -1.07 9.48
N VAL A 17 -4.27 -0.25 9.80
CA VAL A 17 -3.43 0.41 8.81
C VAL A 17 -2.65 -0.59 7.95
N LEU A 18 -2.16 -1.69 8.53
CA LEU A 18 -1.51 -2.76 7.75
C LEU A 18 -2.47 -3.45 6.78
N ALA A 19 -3.72 -3.67 7.19
CA ALA A 19 -4.76 -4.19 6.30
C ALA A 19 -5.05 -3.22 5.14
N GLU A 20 -5.26 -1.93 5.44
CA GLU A 20 -5.47 -0.89 4.41
C GLU A 20 -4.31 -0.83 3.40
N CYS A 21 -3.06 -0.84 3.88
CA CYS A 21 -1.90 -0.82 3.00
C CYS A 21 -1.76 -2.12 2.18
N THR A 22 -2.17 -3.26 2.73
CA THR A 22 -2.20 -4.56 2.01
C THR A 22 -3.23 -4.53 0.90
N ASP A 23 -4.43 -3.99 1.16
CA ASP A 23 -5.48 -3.82 0.15
C ASP A 23 -5.02 -2.86 -0.96
N LEU A 24 -4.39 -1.73 -0.61
CA LEU A 24 -3.81 -0.81 -1.58
C LEU A 24 -2.75 -1.48 -2.46
N LYS A 25 -1.89 -2.32 -1.87
CA LYS A 25 -0.91 -3.08 -2.64
C LYS A 25 -1.58 -4.06 -3.61
N SER A 26 -2.62 -4.77 -3.17
CA SER A 26 -3.39 -5.64 -4.05
C SER A 26 -4.01 -4.87 -5.22
N ARG A 27 -4.54 -3.67 -4.96
CA ARG A 27 -5.07 -2.79 -6.01
C ARG A 27 -4.00 -2.38 -7.02
N VAL A 28 -2.80 -2.01 -6.57
CA VAL A 28 -1.68 -1.70 -7.48
C VAL A 28 -1.43 -2.85 -8.44
N GLU A 29 -1.37 -4.09 -7.95
CA GLU A 29 -1.13 -5.26 -8.81
C GLU A 29 -2.28 -5.48 -9.80
N THR A 30 -3.54 -5.32 -9.37
CA THR A 30 -4.70 -5.37 -10.26
C THR A 30 -4.60 -4.34 -11.39
N GLU A 31 -4.19 -3.10 -11.09
CA GLU A 31 -4.03 -2.07 -12.12
C GLU A 31 -2.83 -2.36 -13.05
N ARG A 32 -1.72 -2.92 -12.53
CA ARG A 32 -0.59 -3.35 -13.37
C ARG A 32 -0.99 -4.45 -14.37
N GLU A 33 -1.81 -5.40 -13.93
CA GLU A 33 -2.39 -6.43 -14.79
C GLU A 33 -3.31 -5.80 -15.84
N ALA A 34 -4.17 -4.86 -15.44
CA ALA A 34 -5.06 -4.14 -16.34
C ALA A 34 -4.28 -3.38 -17.43
N VAL A 35 -3.26 -2.60 -17.06
CA VAL A 35 -2.38 -1.91 -18.03
C VAL A 35 -1.78 -2.90 -19.01
N SER A 36 -1.23 -4.01 -18.53
CA SER A 36 -0.61 -5.03 -19.38
C SER A 36 -1.62 -5.68 -20.34
N ALA A 37 -2.82 -5.99 -19.87
CA ALA A 37 -3.89 -6.56 -20.68
C ALA A 37 -4.36 -5.59 -21.78
N ILE A 38 -4.50 -4.29 -21.44
CA ILE A 38 -4.89 -3.25 -22.39
C ILE A 38 -3.82 -3.08 -23.47
N THR A 39 -2.55 -2.97 -23.08
CA THR A 39 -1.45 -2.87 -24.04
C THR A 39 -1.47 -4.04 -25.03
N ALA A 40 -1.60 -5.27 -24.53
CA ALA A 40 -1.68 -6.46 -25.38
C ALA A 40 -2.90 -6.44 -26.32
N ALA A 41 -4.07 -6.04 -25.82
CA ALA A 41 -5.28 -5.93 -26.63
C ALA A 41 -5.14 -4.88 -27.74
N ILE A 42 -4.53 -3.73 -27.44
CA ILE A 42 -4.33 -2.64 -28.41
C ILE A 42 -3.35 -3.06 -29.50
N VAL A 43 -2.23 -3.69 -29.13
CA VAL A 43 -1.25 -4.20 -30.10
C VAL A 43 -1.90 -5.23 -31.01
N HIS A 44 -2.62 -6.20 -30.44
CA HIS A 44 -3.29 -7.26 -31.20
C HIS A 44 -4.34 -6.70 -32.18
N ALA A 45 -5.17 -5.73 -31.77
CA ALA A 45 -6.13 -5.13 -32.69
C ALA A 45 -5.45 -4.31 -33.77
N SER A 46 -4.41 -3.55 -33.44
CA SER A 46 -3.65 -2.77 -34.42
C SER A 46 -3.04 -3.67 -35.50
N GLU A 47 -2.46 -4.80 -35.11
CA GLU A 47 -1.99 -5.82 -36.06
C GLU A 47 -3.12 -6.40 -36.92
N THR A 48 -4.28 -6.65 -36.31
CA THR A 48 -5.45 -7.18 -37.03
C THR A 48 -5.94 -6.19 -38.08
N LEU A 49 -5.91 -4.89 -37.79
CA LEU A 49 -6.29 -3.84 -38.74
C LEU A 49 -5.32 -3.73 -39.91
N ALA A 50 -4.02 -3.84 -39.66
CA ALA A 50 -3.02 -3.91 -40.73
C ALA A 50 -3.26 -5.12 -41.63
N LYS A 51 -3.50 -6.31 -41.05
CA LYS A 51 -3.79 -7.53 -41.81
C LYS A 51 -5.02 -7.39 -42.70
N ARG A 52 -6.02 -6.63 -42.26
CA ARG A 52 -7.24 -6.35 -43.04
C ARG A 52 -7.10 -5.17 -44.01
N GLY A 53 -5.96 -4.48 -44.04
CA GLY A 53 -5.69 -3.37 -44.94
C GLY A 53 -6.34 -2.04 -44.56
N TYR A 54 -6.90 -1.92 -43.35
CA TYR A 54 -7.54 -0.68 -42.89
C TYR A 54 -6.54 0.39 -42.46
N ILE A 55 -5.33 -0.01 -42.05
CA ILE A 55 -4.24 0.88 -41.68
C ILE A 55 -2.93 0.37 -42.26
N SER A 56 -1.99 1.29 -42.55
CA SER A 56 -0.68 0.88 -43.06
C SER A 56 0.18 0.26 -41.95
N PRO A 57 1.11 -0.65 -42.29
CA PRO A 57 2.05 -1.21 -41.31
C PRO A 57 2.86 -0.14 -40.57
N GLN A 58 3.26 0.96 -41.24
CA GLN A 58 3.99 2.05 -40.57
C GLN A 58 3.12 2.79 -39.54
N LYS A 59 1.81 2.91 -39.79
CA LYS A 59 0.87 3.49 -38.82
C LYS A 59 0.66 2.57 -37.62
N VAL A 60 0.62 1.24 -37.82
CA VAL A 60 0.59 0.27 -36.71
C VAL A 60 1.82 0.41 -35.85
N GLU A 61 2.99 0.41 -36.46
CA GLU A 61 4.26 0.48 -35.75
C GLU A 61 4.33 1.75 -34.88
N GLY A 62 3.98 2.92 -35.42
CA GLY A 62 3.92 4.15 -34.65
C GLY A 62 2.90 4.13 -33.51
N LEU A 63 1.73 3.49 -33.71
CA LEU A 63 0.71 3.34 -32.66
C LEU A 63 1.20 2.40 -31.55
N THR A 64 1.76 1.25 -31.92
CA THR A 64 2.30 0.26 -31.00
C THR A 64 3.39 0.87 -30.12
N VAL A 65 4.36 1.57 -30.72
CA VAL A 65 5.42 2.26 -29.97
C VAL A 65 4.83 3.26 -28.98
N SER A 66 3.91 4.12 -29.43
CA SER A 66 3.27 5.11 -28.54
C SER A 66 2.47 4.46 -27.39
N MET A 67 1.83 3.32 -27.63
CA MET A 67 1.09 2.59 -26.60
C MET A 67 2.00 1.89 -25.60
N GLU A 68 3.13 1.36 -26.06
CA GLU A 68 4.15 0.79 -25.19
C GLU A 68 4.80 1.86 -24.31
N GLU A 69 5.10 3.04 -24.86
CA GLU A 69 5.59 4.20 -24.09
C GLU A 69 4.60 4.63 -23.01
N ASN A 70 3.33 4.84 -23.37
CA ASN A 70 2.28 5.21 -22.41
C ASN A 70 2.09 4.13 -21.32
N ALA A 71 2.19 2.85 -21.70
CA ALA A 71 2.09 1.74 -20.75
C ALA A 71 3.29 1.71 -19.80
N LEU A 72 4.49 2.03 -20.27
CA LEU A 72 5.68 2.17 -19.43
C LEU A 72 5.51 3.31 -18.41
N ASP A 73 4.99 4.46 -18.84
CA ASP A 73 4.73 5.59 -17.95
C ASP A 73 3.70 5.24 -16.87
N LEU A 74 2.61 4.55 -17.23
CA LEU A 74 1.60 4.08 -16.27
C LEU A 74 2.18 3.04 -15.30
N LYS A 75 3.00 2.11 -15.78
CA LYS A 75 3.69 1.13 -14.93
C LYS A 75 4.65 1.81 -13.96
N ALA A 76 5.44 2.78 -14.42
CA ALA A 76 6.35 3.54 -13.57
C ALA A 76 5.58 4.33 -12.48
N ALA A 77 4.43 4.92 -12.82
CA ALA A 77 3.58 5.58 -11.85
C ALA A 77 3.00 4.61 -10.79
N LEU A 78 2.60 3.40 -11.21
CA LEU A 78 2.17 2.34 -10.29
C LEU A 78 3.32 1.85 -9.40
N ASP A 79 4.53 1.75 -9.94
CA ASP A 79 5.74 1.38 -9.18
C ASP A 79 6.10 2.43 -8.12
N GLU A 80 5.92 3.71 -8.43
CA GLU A 80 6.11 4.79 -7.46
C GLU A 80 5.09 4.70 -6.30
N VAL A 81 3.84 4.35 -6.61
CA VAL A 81 2.81 4.13 -5.58
C VAL A 81 3.14 2.91 -4.72
N ASP A 82 3.55 1.78 -5.31
CA ASP A 82 3.99 0.60 -4.56
C ASP A 82 5.20 0.90 -3.66
N ALA A 83 6.19 1.64 -4.18
CA ALA A 83 7.34 2.08 -3.40
C ALA A 83 6.92 2.94 -2.20
N SER A 84 6.00 3.88 -2.42
CA SER A 84 5.45 4.74 -1.37
C SER A 84 4.74 3.93 -0.27
N ILE A 85 3.90 2.96 -0.66
CA ILE A 85 3.21 2.04 0.27
C ILE A 85 4.23 1.23 1.07
N ARG A 86 5.26 0.67 0.42
CA ARG A 86 6.31 -0.12 1.10
C ARG A 86 7.10 0.72 2.11
N THR A 87 7.44 1.96 1.77
CA THR A 87 8.09 2.91 2.69
C THR A 87 7.21 3.19 3.91
N ALA A 88 5.89 3.22 3.74
CA ALA A 88 4.92 3.42 4.82
C ALA A 88 4.79 2.20 5.77
N ILE A 89 4.72 1.00 5.21
CA ILE A 89 4.45 -0.25 5.96
C ILE A 89 5.61 -0.62 6.89
N GLY A 90 6.87 -0.50 6.41
CA GLY A 90 8.04 -1.02 7.13
C GLY A 90 8.19 -0.49 8.57
N PRO A 91 8.01 0.82 8.83
CA PRO A 91 7.94 1.35 10.19
C PRO A 91 6.76 0.80 11.01
N VAL A 92 5.56 0.67 10.42
CA VAL A 92 4.36 0.18 11.11
C VAL A 92 4.56 -1.24 11.63
N GLU A 93 5.11 -2.14 10.83
CA GLU A 93 5.39 -3.53 11.26
C GLU A 93 6.35 -3.58 12.46
N LYS A 94 7.38 -2.73 12.45
CA LYS A 94 8.35 -2.64 13.55
C LYS A 94 7.71 -2.11 14.83
N PHE A 95 6.86 -1.09 14.72
CA PHE A 95 6.14 -0.52 15.86
C PHE A 95 5.05 -1.46 16.38
N ALA A 96 4.32 -2.17 15.51
CA ALA A 96 3.38 -3.21 15.91
C ALA A 96 4.09 -4.31 16.72
N ALA A 97 5.23 -4.81 16.22
CA ALA A 97 6.03 -5.82 16.92
C ALA A 97 6.62 -5.29 18.24
N ALA A 98 7.04 -4.02 18.31
CA ALA A 98 7.51 -3.40 19.55
C ALA A 98 6.38 -3.25 20.58
N THR A 99 5.21 -2.78 20.15
CA THR A 99 4.00 -2.61 20.97
C THR A 99 3.54 -3.96 21.52
N GLU A 100 3.60 -5.01 20.70
CA GLU A 100 3.26 -6.37 21.10
C GLU A 100 4.22 -6.92 22.17
N ARG A 101 5.54 -6.67 22.04
CA ARG A 101 6.50 -7.01 23.09
C ARG A 101 6.22 -6.27 24.40
N MET A 102 5.83 -5.00 24.34
CA MET A 102 5.42 -4.23 25.52
C MET A 102 4.17 -4.82 26.19
N ARG A 103 3.17 -5.22 25.39
CA ARG A 103 1.97 -5.91 25.86
C ARG A 103 2.32 -7.20 26.62
N ILE A 104 3.20 -8.02 26.06
CA ILE A 104 3.66 -9.28 26.68
C ILE A 104 4.41 -9.00 27.99
N ALA A 105 5.31 -8.00 28.01
CA ALA A 105 6.07 -7.62 29.20
C ALA A 105 5.16 -7.11 30.34
N GLN A 106 4.09 -6.38 30.02
CA GLN A 106 3.08 -5.97 30.99
C GLN A 106 2.27 -7.15 31.54
N ARG A 107 1.89 -8.11 30.69
CA ARG A 107 1.21 -9.34 31.14
C ARG A 107 2.11 -10.21 32.03
N GLY A 108 3.41 -10.29 31.73
CA GLY A 108 4.39 -11.01 32.54
C GLY A 108 4.77 -10.35 33.87
N THR A 109 4.36 -9.10 34.09
CA THR A 109 4.55 -8.37 35.36
C THR A 109 3.29 -8.36 36.24
N HIS A 110 2.19 -9.01 35.83
CA HIS A 110 1.06 -9.30 36.71
C HIS A 110 1.43 -10.38 37.75
N PRO A 111 1.18 -10.13 39.04
CA PRO A 111 1.67 -10.99 40.11
C PRO A 111 0.68 -12.12 40.41
N ASP A 112 0.65 -13.17 39.58
CA ASP A 112 -0.03 -14.41 39.98
C ASP A 112 0.95 -15.50 40.47
N HIS A 113 2.27 -15.30 40.35
CA HIS A 113 3.25 -16.22 40.90
C HIS A 113 4.55 -15.54 41.35
N LEU A 114 4.59 -14.99 42.56
CA LEU A 114 5.86 -14.74 43.25
C LEU A 114 5.71 -15.08 44.74
N GLY A 115 6.18 -16.28 45.10
CA GLY A 115 6.67 -16.55 46.45
C GLY A 115 7.88 -15.64 46.75
N PRO A 116 8.22 -15.42 48.04
CA PRO A 116 9.16 -14.38 48.42
C PRO A 116 10.58 -14.79 48.05
N ALA A 117 11.13 -14.18 46.99
CA ALA A 117 12.55 -14.22 46.70
C ALA A 117 13.11 -12.80 46.75
N ALA A 118 14.05 -12.62 47.68
CA ALA A 118 14.74 -11.38 47.96
C ALA A 118 15.76 -11.01 46.86
N ASP A 119 15.85 -9.70 46.63
CA ASP A 119 17.05 -8.93 46.28
C ASP A 119 17.80 -9.25 44.95
N GLN A 120 17.63 -8.39 43.94
CA GLN A 120 18.62 -7.36 43.56
C GLN A 120 18.32 -6.72 42.19
N SER A 121 18.33 -5.38 42.20
CA SER A 121 18.85 -4.46 41.16
C SER A 121 18.34 -4.54 39.72
N GLY A 122 17.64 -3.46 39.31
CA GLY A 122 17.49 -3.09 37.89
C GLY A 122 16.06 -2.82 37.41
N ARG A 123 15.05 -2.81 38.30
CA ARG A 123 13.68 -2.50 37.89
C ARG A 123 13.58 -1.00 37.62
N PRO A 124 13.18 -0.56 36.41
CA PRO A 124 12.99 0.87 36.13
C PRO A 124 11.98 1.43 37.14
N GLU A 125 12.27 2.59 37.73
CA GLU A 125 11.31 3.26 38.61
C GLU A 125 9.96 3.39 37.88
N PRO A 126 8.81 3.17 38.55
CA PRO A 126 7.49 3.20 37.91
C PRO A 126 7.22 4.47 37.08
N ARG A 127 7.82 5.60 37.49
CA ARG A 127 7.74 6.89 36.78
C ARG A 127 8.52 6.91 35.46
N MET A 128 9.65 6.20 35.36
CA MET A 128 10.40 6.07 34.11
C MET A 128 9.64 5.21 33.10
N PHE A 129 8.98 4.13 33.56
CA PHE A 129 8.15 3.29 32.70
C PHE A 129 6.94 4.06 32.14
N ASP A 130 6.24 4.83 32.98
CA ASP A 130 5.13 5.69 32.54
C ASP A 130 5.56 6.75 31.53
N SER A 131 6.74 7.37 31.72
CA SER A 131 7.31 8.34 30.77
C SER A 131 7.68 7.71 29.42
N MET A 132 8.35 6.55 29.44
CA MET A 132 8.69 5.80 28.23
C MET A 132 7.43 5.33 27.48
N ALA A 133 6.40 4.89 28.19
CA ALA A 133 5.13 4.50 27.59
C ALA A 133 4.41 5.70 26.94
N ALA A 134 4.47 6.88 27.55
CA ALA A 134 3.86 8.09 26.99
C ALA A 134 4.59 8.56 25.73
N GLN A 135 5.93 8.54 25.73
CA GLN A 135 6.74 8.83 24.56
C GLN A 135 6.49 7.83 23.43
N HIS A 136 6.42 6.54 23.76
CA HIS A 136 6.08 5.49 22.79
C HIS A 136 4.68 5.70 22.19
N SER A 137 3.68 6.04 23.02
CA SER A 137 2.32 6.36 22.56
C SER A 137 2.30 7.53 21.57
N ALA A 138 2.99 8.62 21.89
CA ALA A 138 3.07 9.79 21.01
C ALA A 138 3.72 9.45 19.66
N LEU A 139 4.77 8.62 19.66
CA LEU A 139 5.40 8.14 18.42
C LEU A 139 4.47 7.22 17.61
N CYS A 140 3.66 6.39 18.28
CA CYS A 140 2.66 5.56 17.60
C CYS A 140 1.60 6.41 16.90
N GLU A 141 1.05 7.41 17.59
CA GLU A 141 0.05 8.32 17.03
C GLU A 141 0.60 9.10 15.83
N GLN A 142 1.81 9.65 15.96
CA GLN A 142 2.47 10.36 14.87
C GLN A 142 2.74 9.46 13.65
N LEU A 143 3.15 8.21 13.88
CA LEU A 143 3.38 7.25 12.82
C LEU A 143 2.08 6.86 12.11
N LEU A 144 1.02 6.57 12.88
CA LEU A 144 -0.30 6.23 12.34
C LEU A 144 -0.85 7.36 11.48
N GLU A 145 -0.74 8.60 11.94
CA GLU A 145 -1.17 9.78 11.19
C GLU A 145 -0.40 9.91 9.87
N SER A 146 0.94 9.80 9.93
CA SER A 146 1.81 9.92 8.76
C SER A 146 1.53 8.84 7.72
N VAL A 147 1.27 7.61 8.16
CA VAL A 147 0.99 6.47 7.27
C VAL A 147 -0.40 6.58 6.67
N ARG A 148 -1.41 7.01 7.44
CA ARG A 148 -2.76 7.27 6.93
C ARG A 148 -2.77 8.38 5.87
N GLU A 149 -2.02 9.47 6.10
CA GLU A 149 -1.87 10.52 5.09
C GLU A 149 -1.25 9.97 3.80
N LEU A 150 -0.23 9.12 3.93
CA LEU A 150 0.44 8.50 2.78
C LEU A 150 -0.46 7.50 2.05
N ALA A 151 -1.20 6.67 2.79
CA ALA A 151 -2.18 5.74 2.25
C ALA A 151 -3.29 6.47 1.49
N ASN A 152 -3.79 7.58 2.02
CA ASN A 152 -4.78 8.43 1.35
C ASN A 152 -4.24 9.03 0.04
N LYS A 153 -2.99 9.51 0.04
CA LYS A 153 -2.32 10.00 -1.18
C LYS A 153 -2.14 8.89 -2.22
N ALA A 154 -1.76 7.68 -1.78
CA ALA A 154 -1.62 6.52 -2.65
C ALA A 154 -2.97 6.10 -3.24
N ALA A 155 -4.03 6.06 -2.43
CA ALA A 155 -5.39 5.76 -2.87
C ALA A 155 -5.87 6.76 -3.93
N TYR A 156 -5.71 8.06 -3.67
CA TYR A 156 -6.09 9.11 -4.62
C TYR A 156 -5.33 8.98 -5.95
N ARG A 157 -4.02 8.71 -5.90
CA ARG A 157 -3.21 8.47 -7.11
C ARG A 157 -3.66 7.23 -7.86
N LEU A 158 -4.04 6.16 -7.16
CA LEU A 158 -4.58 4.95 -7.80
C LEU A 158 -5.92 5.22 -8.48
N ASP A 159 -6.79 6.02 -7.87
CA ASP A 159 -8.08 6.38 -8.47
C ASP A 159 -7.89 7.22 -9.75
N ASP A 160 -6.94 8.17 -9.77
CA ASP A 160 -6.57 8.94 -10.97
C ASP A 160 -5.97 8.05 -12.08
N LEU A 161 -5.11 7.09 -11.69
CA LEU A 161 -4.54 6.12 -12.64
C LEU A 161 -5.63 5.20 -13.20
N ARG A 162 -6.56 4.74 -12.36
CA ARG A 162 -7.70 3.93 -12.77
C ARG A 162 -8.54 4.66 -13.80
N GLU A 163 -8.86 5.92 -13.57
CA GLU A 163 -9.65 6.72 -14.51
C GLU A 163 -8.95 6.84 -15.88
N LYS A 164 -7.62 7.04 -15.89
CA LYS A 164 -6.85 7.06 -17.14
C LYS A 164 -6.87 5.72 -17.87
N ILE A 165 -6.75 4.62 -17.13
CA ILE A 165 -6.86 3.25 -17.64
C ILE A 165 -8.24 3.02 -18.27
N ASP A 166 -9.33 3.42 -17.59
CA ASP A 166 -10.70 3.27 -18.08
C ASP A 166 -10.96 4.12 -19.34
N ARG A 167 -10.44 5.37 -19.38
CA ARG A 167 -10.54 6.23 -20.57
C ARG A 167 -9.79 5.63 -21.76
N LEU A 168 -8.62 5.02 -21.53
CA LEU A 168 -7.86 4.33 -22.57
C LEU A 168 -8.64 3.12 -23.11
N GLN A 169 -9.24 2.32 -22.22
CA GLN A 169 -10.10 1.19 -22.59
C GLN A 169 -11.32 1.62 -23.42
N SER A 170 -12.03 2.67 -22.99
CA SER A 170 -13.21 3.18 -23.69
C SER A 170 -12.86 3.68 -25.08
N SER A 171 -11.82 4.50 -25.19
CA SER A 171 -11.36 5.06 -26.47
C SER A 171 -11.02 3.96 -27.47
N PHE A 172 -10.38 2.89 -26.98
CA PHE A 172 -10.05 1.75 -27.82
C PHE A 172 -11.28 0.90 -28.20
N GLY A 173 -12.22 0.71 -27.27
CA GLY A 173 -13.49 0.03 -27.54
C GLY A 173 -14.30 0.74 -28.63
N GLU A 174 -14.36 2.08 -28.57
CA GLU A 174 -15.02 2.92 -29.57
C GLU A 174 -14.36 2.80 -30.95
N ILE A 175 -13.03 2.89 -31.00
CA ILE A 175 -12.27 2.72 -32.24
C ILE A 175 -12.57 1.34 -32.83
N THR A 176 -12.45 0.27 -32.03
CA THR A 176 -12.70 -1.12 -32.45
C THR A 176 -14.12 -1.34 -32.95
N ALA A 177 -15.12 -0.78 -32.27
CA ALA A 177 -16.52 -0.87 -32.66
C ALA A 177 -16.81 -0.14 -33.98
N ALA A 178 -16.28 1.09 -34.15
CA ALA A 178 -16.44 1.88 -35.37
C ALA A 178 -15.81 1.19 -36.61
N MET A 179 -14.83 0.30 -36.40
CA MET A 179 -14.20 -0.47 -37.48
C MET A 179 -14.90 -1.80 -37.78
N ALA A 180 -15.81 -2.26 -36.92
CA ALA A 180 -16.58 -3.49 -37.11
C ALA A 180 -17.93 -3.25 -37.83
N SER A 181 -18.39 -2.01 -37.88
CA SER A 181 -19.57 -1.51 -38.61
C SER A 181 -19.24 -1.09 -40.03
#